data_AF-A0A3B5M8U0-F1
#
_entry.id   AF-A0A3B5M8U0-F1
#
_cell.length_a   1.000
_cell.length_b   1.000
_cell.length_c   1.000
_cell.angle_alpha   90.00
_cell.angle_beta   90.00
_cell.angle_gamma   90.00
#
_symmetry.space_group_name_H-M   'P 1'
#
loop_
_entity.id
_entity.type
_entity.pdbx_description
1 polymer ?
#
loop_
_entity_poly.entity_id
_entity_poly.type
_entity_poly.pdbx_seq_one_letter_code
_entity_poly.pdbx_strand_id
1 'polypeptide(L)'
;MFCLSCVEALVFSDPDFHEDDPNFLSRSERYDQAVRKSAQMVLKLREYGIADPEEIYYYKSMVRGNQQEPFGLHVVMFIPSLRRLCDPQQAKKWLPLAESFQVLGTYAQTEMGHGQSWIENDL
;
A
#
# COMPACT_ATOMS: atom_id res chain seq x y z
N MET A 1 -3.10 10.08 19.07
CA MET A 1 -3.69 11.06 18.14
C MET A 1 -2.64 12.10 17.81
N PHE A 2 -1.92 11.87 16.72
CA PHE A 2 -1.08 12.90 16.11
C PHE A 2 -1.98 14.02 15.58
N CYS A 3 -1.54 15.27 15.73
CA CYS A 3 -2.21 16.41 15.10
C CYS A 3 -2.06 16.31 13.57
N LEU A 4 -3.13 16.59 12.80
CA LEU A 4 -3.10 16.48 11.32
C LEU A 4 -1.99 17.31 10.69
N SER A 5 -1.77 18.54 11.20
CA SER A 5 -0.67 19.39 10.72
C SER A 5 0.73 18.83 11.03
N CYS A 6 0.85 17.98 12.07
CA CYS A 6 2.11 17.31 12.36
C CYS A 6 2.41 16.19 11.35
N VAL A 7 1.38 15.46 10.89
CA VAL A 7 1.56 14.40 9.88
C VAL A 7 1.95 15.00 8.52
N GLU A 8 1.32 16.12 8.15
CA GLU A 8 1.68 16.88 6.96
C GLU A 8 3.14 17.35 6.99
N ALA A 9 3.55 17.97 8.10
CA ALA A 9 4.93 18.41 8.30
C ALA A 9 5.93 17.24 8.27
N LEU A 10 5.58 16.08 8.84
CA LEU A 10 6.41 14.87 8.80
C LEU A 10 6.66 14.40 7.37
N VAL A 11 5.68 14.48 6.47
CA VAL A 11 5.85 14.03 5.09
C VAL A 11 6.59 15.06 4.25
N PHE A 12 6.21 16.34 4.31
CA PHE A 12 6.79 17.37 3.44
C PHE A 12 8.20 17.81 3.82
N SER A 13 8.61 17.63 5.08
CA SER A 13 9.98 17.91 5.51
C SER A 13 10.95 16.75 5.25
N ASP A 14 10.45 15.59 4.82
CA ASP A 14 11.23 14.38 4.68
C ASP A 14 11.87 14.28 3.27
N PRO A 15 13.21 14.34 3.17
CA PRO A 15 13.88 14.30 1.87
C PRO A 15 13.67 12.96 1.14
N ASP A 16 13.36 11.86 1.84
CA ASP A 16 13.07 10.59 1.19
C ASP A 16 11.79 10.63 0.36
N PHE A 17 10.87 11.56 0.65
CA PHE A 17 9.63 11.75 -0.10
C PHE A 17 9.70 12.84 -1.18
N HIS A 18 10.84 13.52 -1.31
CA HIS A 18 11.09 14.38 -2.46
C HIS A 18 11.14 13.56 -3.75
N GLU A 19 10.51 14.09 -4.79
CA GLU A 19 10.34 13.43 -6.07
C GLU A 19 10.56 14.39 -7.23
N ASP A 20 11.06 13.84 -8.33
CA ASP A 20 11.05 14.56 -9.59
C ASP A 20 9.62 14.58 -10.14
N ASP A 21 9.27 15.67 -10.84
CA ASP A 21 7.95 15.77 -11.45
C ASP A 21 7.75 14.59 -12.44
N PRO A 22 6.75 13.72 -12.19
CA PRO A 22 6.52 12.53 -13.00
C PRO A 22 6.39 12.83 -14.49
N ASN A 23 5.96 14.03 -14.89
CA ASN A 23 5.82 14.41 -16.29
C ASN A 23 7.15 14.39 -17.06
N PHE A 24 8.29 14.55 -16.39
CA PHE A 24 9.61 14.50 -16.98
C PHE A 24 10.29 13.13 -16.87
N LEU A 25 9.64 12.17 -16.23
CA LEU A 25 10.13 10.80 -16.06
C LEU A 25 9.50 9.85 -17.08
N SER A 26 10.30 8.90 -17.57
CA SER A 26 9.81 7.73 -18.30
C SER A 26 8.92 6.85 -17.40
N ARG A 27 8.16 5.94 -18.01
CA ARG A 27 7.31 5.00 -17.26
C ARG A 27 8.11 4.15 -16.26
N SER A 28 9.32 3.74 -16.62
CA SER A 28 10.18 2.94 -15.72
C SER A 28 10.62 3.78 -14.53
N GLU A 29 11.12 4.99 -14.77
CA GLU A 29 11.58 5.89 -13.71
C GLU A 29 10.46 6.29 -12.75
N ARG A 30 9.24 6.53 -13.27
CA ARG A 30 8.05 6.75 -12.42
C ARG A 30 7.77 5.54 -11.52
N TYR A 31 7.89 4.34 -12.06
CA TYR A 31 7.67 3.11 -11.29
C TYR A 31 8.76 2.92 -10.23
N ASP A 32 10.03 3.12 -10.57
CA ASP A 32 11.16 3.04 -9.64
C ASP A 32 11.02 4.04 -8.50
N GLN A 33 10.65 5.29 -8.82
CA GLN A 33 10.35 6.33 -7.84
C GLN A 33 9.19 5.93 -6.93
N ALA A 34 8.08 5.42 -7.48
CA ALA A 34 6.92 5.00 -6.70
C ALA A 34 7.23 3.80 -5.77
N VAL A 35 8.03 2.84 -6.22
CA VAL A 35 8.48 1.70 -5.40
C VAL A 35 9.38 2.18 -4.27
N ARG A 36 10.38 3.03 -4.56
CA ARG A 36 11.26 3.63 -3.54
C ARG A 36 10.45 4.34 -2.46
N LYS A 37 9.51 5.19 -2.89
CA LYS A 37 8.63 5.96 -2.00
C LYS A 37 7.76 5.05 -1.11
N SER A 38 7.19 4.00 -1.70
CA SER A 38 6.34 3.06 -0.97
C SER A 38 7.13 2.25 0.06
N ALA A 39 8.35 1.84 -0.26
CA ALA A 39 9.24 1.17 0.67
C ALA A 39 9.60 2.08 1.86
N GLN A 40 9.98 3.33 1.58
CA GLN A 40 10.30 4.33 2.62
C GLN A 40 9.09 4.63 3.50
N MET A 41 7.90 4.75 2.92
CA MET A 41 6.65 4.94 3.65
C MET A 41 6.41 3.84 4.68
N VAL A 42 6.61 2.57 4.32
CA VAL A 42 6.44 1.43 5.22
C VAL A 42 7.46 1.46 6.36
N LEU A 43 8.72 1.80 6.07
CA LEU A 43 9.77 1.89 7.08
C LEU A 43 9.49 3.01 8.09
N LYS A 44 9.11 4.19 7.59
CA LYS A 44 8.83 5.36 8.43
C LYS A 44 7.56 5.23 9.25
N LEU A 45 6.50 4.58 8.73
CA LEU A 45 5.32 4.22 9.53
C LEU A 45 5.71 3.41 10.78
N ARG A 46 6.67 2.49 10.65
CA ARG A 46 7.19 1.71 11.78
C ARG A 46 8.05 2.54 12.72
N GLU A 47 8.94 3.36 12.16
CA GLU A 47 9.82 4.25 12.92
C GLU A 47 9.02 5.23 13.79
N TYR A 48 7.98 5.84 13.22
CA TYR A 48 7.10 6.79 13.91
C TYR A 48 6.06 6.10 14.80
N GLY A 49 5.94 4.77 14.76
CA GLY A 49 4.96 4.02 15.55
C GLY A 49 3.50 4.34 15.19
N ILE A 50 3.24 4.76 13.95
CA ILE A 50 1.89 5.10 13.48
C ILE A 50 1.13 3.79 13.23
N ALA A 51 0.25 3.46 14.17
CA ALA A 51 -0.51 2.20 14.17
C ALA A 51 -2.02 2.38 14.05
N ASP A 52 -2.52 3.60 14.30
CA ASP A 52 -3.94 3.90 14.19
C ASP A 52 -4.39 3.87 12.70
N PRO A 53 -5.48 3.17 12.35
CA PRO A 53 -5.91 3.05 10.95
C PRO A 53 -6.22 4.38 10.25
N GLU A 54 -6.76 5.38 10.97
CA GLU A 54 -7.06 6.70 10.40
C GLU A 54 -5.76 7.49 10.18
N GLU A 55 -4.84 7.44 11.15
CA GLU A 55 -3.51 8.07 11.02
C GLU A 55 -2.68 7.43 9.90
N ILE A 56 -2.72 6.09 9.76
CA ILE A 56 -2.10 5.38 8.64
C ILE A 56 -2.71 5.85 7.33
N TYR A 57 -4.03 5.88 7.22
CA TYR A 57 -4.71 6.32 6.00
C TYR A 57 -4.31 7.75 5.63
N TYR A 58 -4.32 8.67 6.60
CA TYR A 58 -3.94 10.06 6.39
C TYR A 58 -2.48 10.21 5.97
N TYR A 59 -1.54 9.57 6.69
CA TYR A 59 -0.12 9.56 6.33
C TYR A 59 0.11 9.02 4.91
N LYS A 60 -0.49 7.85 4.59
CA LYS A 60 -0.39 7.27 3.24
C LYS A 60 -0.94 8.20 2.16
N SER A 61 -2.04 8.92 2.45
CA SER A 61 -2.62 9.88 1.51
C SER A 61 -1.72 11.07 1.23
N MET A 62 -1.03 11.58 2.25
CA MET A 62 -0.06 12.68 2.10
C MET A 62 1.17 12.22 1.32
N VAL A 63 1.72 11.04 1.64
CA VAL A 63 2.86 10.49 0.91
C VAL A 63 2.49 10.21 -0.55
N ARG A 64 1.33 9.63 -0.82
CA ARG A 64 0.93 9.27 -2.19
C ARG A 64 0.62 10.49 -3.06
N GLY A 65 0.02 11.53 -2.50
CA GLY A 65 -0.52 12.64 -3.28
C GLY A 65 -1.51 12.14 -4.35
N ASN A 66 -1.31 12.60 -5.59
CA ASN A 66 -2.15 12.24 -6.75
C ASN A 66 -1.68 10.99 -7.51
N GLN A 67 -0.61 10.33 -7.06
CA GLN A 67 -0.04 9.18 -7.77
C GLN A 67 -0.62 7.84 -7.27
N GLN A 68 -0.40 6.75 -7.99
CA GLN A 68 -0.77 5.41 -7.53
C GLN A 68 0.40 4.76 -6.77
N GLU A 69 0.10 4.08 -5.67
CA GLU A 69 1.08 3.39 -4.83
C GLU A 69 1.16 1.90 -5.21
N PRO A 70 2.34 1.36 -5.57
CA PRO A 70 2.50 -0.04 -5.95
C PRO A 70 2.12 -1.05 -4.86
N PHE A 71 2.19 -0.69 -3.57
CA PHE A 71 1.78 -1.57 -2.47
C PHE A 71 0.32 -1.38 -2.04
N GLY A 72 -0.48 -0.62 -2.79
CA GLY A 72 -1.88 -0.38 -2.48
C GLY A 72 -2.68 -1.68 -2.30
N LEU A 73 -2.65 -2.56 -3.31
CA LEU A 73 -3.36 -3.86 -3.27
C LEU A 73 -2.84 -4.81 -2.18
N HIS A 74 -1.57 -4.68 -1.79
CA HIS A 74 -1.03 -5.46 -0.69
C HIS A 74 -1.81 -5.19 0.60
N VAL A 75 -2.06 -3.91 0.88
CA VAL A 75 -2.76 -3.48 2.09
C VAL A 75 -4.28 -3.64 1.96
N VAL A 76 -4.86 -3.23 0.83
CA VAL A 76 -6.33 -3.18 0.71
C VAL A 76 -6.97 -4.53 0.39
N MET A 77 -6.23 -5.48 -0.18
CA MET A 77 -6.79 -6.77 -0.59
C MET A 77 -5.95 -7.97 -0.12
N PHE A 78 -4.64 -8.01 -0.36
CA PHE A 78 -3.83 -9.19 -0.05
C PHE A 78 -3.85 -9.56 1.45
N ILE A 79 -3.53 -8.61 2.35
CA ILE A 79 -3.57 -8.84 3.80
C ILE A 79 -5.00 -9.22 4.27
N PRO A 80 -6.08 -8.48 3.91
CA PRO A 80 -7.45 -8.88 4.25
C PRO A 80 -7.84 -10.28 3.74
N SER A 81 -7.44 -10.65 2.53
CA SER A 81 -7.67 -11.99 1.97
C SER A 81 -6.97 -13.06 2.80
N LEU A 82 -5.72 -12.85 3.21
CA LEU A 82 -5.02 -13.78 4.11
C LEU A 82 -5.76 -13.93 5.45
N ARG A 83 -6.22 -12.83 6.06
CA ARG A 83 -6.94 -12.88 7.35
C ARG A 83 -8.27 -13.61 7.26
N ARG A 84 -8.98 -13.50 6.14
CA ARG A 84 -10.34 -14.03 5.97
C ARG A 84 -10.39 -15.43 5.38
N LEU A 85 -9.46 -15.76 4.48
CA LEU A 85 -9.56 -16.94 3.63
C LEU A 85 -8.54 -18.03 3.98
N CYS A 86 -7.45 -17.72 4.68
CA CYS A 86 -6.46 -18.73 5.04
C CYS A 86 -6.95 -19.65 6.17
N ASP A 87 -6.56 -20.92 6.08
CA ASP A 87 -6.62 -21.82 7.23
C ASP A 87 -5.61 -21.40 8.33
N PRO A 88 -5.71 -21.95 9.56
CA PRO A 88 -4.82 -21.56 10.65
C PRO A 88 -3.32 -21.79 10.39
N GLN A 89 -2.95 -22.82 9.61
CA GLN A 89 -1.55 -23.12 9.30
C GLN A 89 -1.00 -22.11 8.28
N GLN A 90 -1.79 -21.80 7.25
CA GLN A 90 -1.48 -20.78 6.27
C GLN A 90 -1.38 -19.39 6.91
N ALA A 91 -2.36 -19.00 7.73
CA ALA A 91 -2.38 -17.71 8.41
C ALA A 91 -1.16 -17.54 9.33
N LYS A 92 -0.81 -18.57 10.12
CA LYS A 92 0.38 -18.56 10.98
C LYS A 92 1.69 -18.34 10.21
N LYS A 93 1.78 -18.87 8.98
CA LYS A 93 2.95 -18.70 8.12
C LYS A 93 2.98 -17.33 7.44
N TRP A 94 1.90 -16.95 6.77
CA TRP A 94 1.92 -15.85 5.81
C TRP A 94 1.54 -14.50 6.39
N LEU A 95 0.62 -14.47 7.37
CA LEU A 95 0.09 -13.21 7.88
C LEU A 95 1.18 -12.36 8.56
N PRO A 96 2.05 -12.90 9.43
CA PRO A 96 3.13 -12.11 10.04
C PRO A 96 4.13 -11.59 9.00
N LEU A 97 4.40 -12.37 7.94
CA LEU A 97 5.32 -11.99 6.86
C LEU A 97 4.73 -10.86 5.99
N ALA A 98 3.43 -10.92 5.71
CA ALA A 98 2.73 -9.89 4.95
C ALA A 98 2.59 -8.59 5.76
N GLU A 99 2.14 -8.67 7.02
CA GLU A 99 2.00 -7.48 7.89
C GLU A 99 3.35 -6.80 8.20
N SER A 100 4.43 -7.58 8.25
CA SER A 100 5.80 -7.07 8.36
C SER A 100 6.44 -6.71 7.01
N PHE A 101 5.69 -6.72 5.90
CA PHE A 101 6.17 -6.42 4.54
C PHE A 101 7.45 -7.19 4.15
N GLN A 102 7.71 -8.33 4.78
CA GLN A 102 8.77 -9.27 4.37
C GLN A 102 8.37 -10.04 3.11
N VAL A 103 7.06 -10.17 2.89
CA VAL A 103 6.47 -10.65 1.64
C VAL A 103 5.53 -9.58 1.12
N LEU A 104 5.68 -9.24 -0.17
CA LEU A 104 4.72 -8.44 -0.91
C LEU A 104 3.79 -9.35 -1.70
N GLY A 105 2.54 -8.92 -1.81
CA GLY A 105 1.50 -9.69 -2.48
C GLY A 105 0.46 -8.76 -3.09
N THR A 106 -0.35 -9.33 -3.99
CA THR A 106 -1.40 -8.62 -4.71
C THR A 106 -2.64 -9.50 -4.78
N TYR A 107 -3.74 -8.95 -5.28
CA TYR A 107 -4.98 -9.68 -5.52
C TYR A 107 -5.24 -9.75 -7.03
N ALA A 108 -4.84 -10.89 -7.63
CA ALA A 108 -4.96 -11.13 -9.05
C ALA A 108 -6.30 -11.84 -9.35
N GLN A 109 -7.38 -11.07 -9.45
CA GLN A 109 -8.73 -11.60 -9.75
C GLN A 109 -9.20 -11.30 -11.18
N THR A 110 -8.88 -10.13 -11.73
CA THR A 110 -9.27 -9.77 -13.09
C THR A 110 -8.42 -10.53 -14.11
N GLU A 111 -9.08 -11.16 -15.06
CA GLU A 111 -8.45 -11.85 -16.20
C GLU A 111 -8.63 -11.04 -17.48
N MET A 112 -7.86 -11.36 -18.53
CA MET A 112 -7.91 -10.65 -19.81
C MET A 112 -9.33 -10.64 -20.43
N GLY A 113 -10.11 -11.71 -20.25
CA GLY A 113 -11.48 -11.83 -20.76
C GLY A 113 -12.59 -11.63 -19.74
N HIS A 114 -12.27 -11.51 -18.43
CA HIS A 114 -13.26 -11.58 -17.36
C HIS A 114 -12.95 -10.58 -16.24
N GLY A 115 -13.92 -9.72 -15.92
CA GLY A 115 -13.78 -8.74 -14.83
C GLY A 115 -15.11 -8.24 -14.24
N GLN A 116 -16.21 -8.32 -14.99
CA GLN A 116 -17.56 -7.93 -14.54
C GLN A 116 -18.46 -9.16 -14.31
N SER A 117 -18.29 -10.23 -15.10
CA SER A 117 -19.15 -11.41 -15.06
C SER A 117 -18.61 -12.49 -14.12
N TRP A 118 -19.02 -12.43 -12.85
CA TRP A 118 -19.04 -13.57 -11.92
C TRP A 118 -20.43 -13.77 -11.29
N ILE A 119 -21.43 -13.09 -11.83
CA ILE A 119 -22.84 -13.29 -11.51
C ILE A 119 -23.39 -14.09 -12.69
N GLU A 120 -23.44 -15.42 -12.56
CA GLU A 120 -24.43 -16.18 -13.32
C GLU A 120 -25.80 -15.65 -12.86
N ASN A 121 -26.57 -15.08 -13.78
CA ASN A 121 -27.98 -14.80 -13.55
C ASN A 121 -28.75 -16.14 -13.55
N ASP A 122 -28.47 -16.99 -12.56
CA ASP A 122 -29.26 -18.19 -12.26
C ASP A 122 -30.37 -17.84 -11.25
N LEU A 123 -31.22 -16.89 -11.63
CA LEU A 123 -32.56 -16.66 -11.09
C LEU A 123 -33.56 -16.54 -12.24
#